data_AF-A0A367J0M5-F1
#
_entry.id   AF-A0A367J0M5-F1
#
_cell.length_a   1.000
_cell.length_b   1.000
_cell.length_c   1.000
_cell.angle_alpha   90.00
_cell.angle_beta   90.00
_cell.angle_gamma   90.00
#
_symmetry.space_group_name_H-M   'P 1'
#
loop_
_entity.id
_entity.type
_entity.pdbx_description
1 polymer ?
#
loop_
_entity_poly.entity_id
_entity_poly.type
_entity_poly.pdbx_seq_one_letter_code
_entity_poly.pdbx_strand_id
1 'polypeptide(L)'
;MLRTILRPALESSLNDVFGLYDDTIPLMHLDNVTPNITTLVASHLVVGILLSPLEIVRTRLVVQSASPLCSKYKGPFHALRTMFSEEGGIQGVYLSKNLVPTLLYHGITPLLSCSAPLIIARTLGISAVDSPVLYGAAEFALSTLGLLMMLPLETIRKRLHCQVSSNGDSFKSTVALRPVPYRGILDAVYKIMKEEGTRNKSSAQKRLLRKKAKFSDSDATDTDEDLFPRPKQTRSVTSAWGIHGLYRGFTMQLAANAMVFVFHAMNGIEGNSIAF
;
A
#
# COMPACT_ATOMS: atom_id res chain seq x y z
N MET A 1 12.63 6.92 -11.32
CA MET A 1 13.26 7.46 -12.54
C MET A 1 12.22 8.14 -13.42
N LEU A 2 11.40 7.44 -14.22
CA LEU A 2 10.44 8.12 -15.11
C LEU A 2 9.46 9.07 -14.40
N ARG A 3 8.81 8.61 -13.30
CA ARG A 3 7.92 9.45 -12.48
C ARG A 3 8.65 10.66 -11.87
N THR A 4 9.91 10.48 -11.49
CA THR A 4 10.74 11.49 -10.84
C THR A 4 11.13 12.60 -11.81
N ILE A 5 11.25 12.29 -13.11
CA ILE A 5 11.59 13.25 -14.17
C ILE A 5 10.32 13.93 -14.69
N LEU A 6 9.27 13.16 -14.97
CA LEU A 6 8.07 13.66 -15.62
C LEU A 6 7.22 14.58 -14.73
N ARG A 7 7.19 14.31 -13.42
CA ARG A 7 6.40 15.08 -12.47
C ARG A 7 6.83 16.55 -12.37
N PRO A 8 8.09 16.88 -12.02
CA PRO A 8 8.51 18.28 -11.91
C PRO A 8 8.43 19.01 -13.26
N ALA A 9 8.67 18.31 -14.38
CA ALA A 9 8.51 18.91 -15.71
C ALA A 9 7.06 19.31 -16.02
N LEU A 10 6.08 18.48 -15.64
CA LEU A 10 4.65 18.81 -15.82
C LEU A 10 4.15 19.84 -14.82
N GLU A 11 4.68 19.82 -13.60
CA GLU A 11 4.36 20.81 -12.56
C GLU A 11 4.85 22.21 -12.98
N SER A 12 6.11 22.32 -13.42
CA SER A 12 6.66 23.55 -13.99
C SER A 12 5.86 24.03 -15.20
N SER A 13 5.55 23.15 -16.16
CA SER A 13 4.74 23.53 -17.33
C SER A 13 3.32 23.98 -16.97
N LEU A 14 2.69 23.39 -15.95
CA LEU A 14 1.35 23.81 -15.51
C LEU A 14 1.42 25.15 -14.78
N ASN A 15 2.41 25.35 -13.91
CA ASN A 15 2.60 26.60 -13.19
C ASN A 15 2.85 27.77 -14.17
N ASP A 16 3.63 27.55 -15.24
CA ASP A 16 3.85 28.54 -16.31
C ASP A 16 2.55 28.90 -17.06
N VAL A 17 1.71 27.89 -17.37
CA VAL A 17 0.43 28.10 -18.07
C VAL A 17 -0.57 28.89 -17.23
N PHE A 18 -0.57 28.69 -15.91
CA PHE A 18 -1.46 29.39 -14.99
C PHE A 18 -0.86 30.68 -14.42
N GLY A 19 0.38 31.05 -14.80
CA GLY A 19 1.08 32.23 -14.29
C GLY A 19 1.33 32.18 -12.78
N LEU A 20 1.50 30.97 -12.22
CA LEU A 20 1.73 30.76 -10.80
C LEU A 20 3.24 30.78 -10.49
N TYR A 21 3.59 31.35 -9.33
CA TYR A 21 4.97 31.48 -8.90
C TYR A 21 5.63 30.11 -8.66
N ASP A 22 6.88 30.02 -9.12
CA ASP A 22 7.75 28.84 -9.13
C ASP A 22 7.98 28.23 -7.72
N ASP A 23 8.17 26.91 -7.68
CA ASP A 23 8.19 26.00 -6.52
C ASP A 23 9.39 26.18 -5.57
N THR A 24 10.06 27.33 -5.61
CA THR A 24 11.22 27.65 -4.77
C THR A 24 10.87 28.42 -3.50
N ILE A 25 9.62 28.85 -3.33
CA ILE A 25 9.14 29.53 -2.12
C ILE A 25 8.28 28.55 -1.31
N PRO A 26 8.58 28.31 -0.01
CA PRO A 26 7.73 27.47 0.81
C PRO A 26 6.32 28.05 0.85
N LEU A 27 5.31 27.19 0.64
CA LEU A 27 3.84 27.47 0.63
C LEU A 27 3.33 28.28 1.84
N MET A 28 4.20 28.49 2.83
CA MET A 28 4.11 29.36 3.99
C MET A 28 3.92 30.85 3.70
N HIS A 29 4.39 31.34 2.56
CA HIS A 29 4.43 32.78 2.26
C HIS A 29 3.41 33.23 1.20
N LEU A 30 2.54 32.34 0.71
CA LEU A 30 1.51 32.71 -0.25
C LEU A 30 0.17 32.96 0.45
N ASP A 31 -0.40 34.14 0.21
CA ASP A 31 -1.73 34.53 0.74
C ASP A 31 -2.86 33.63 0.22
N ASN A 32 -2.68 33.02 -0.97
CA ASN A 32 -3.61 32.05 -1.56
C ASN A 32 -2.90 30.73 -1.89
N VAL A 33 -3.02 29.74 -1.00
CA VAL A 33 -2.41 28.41 -1.14
C VAL A 33 -3.20 27.49 -2.11
N THR A 34 -4.48 27.80 -2.34
CA THR A 34 -5.40 27.02 -3.18
C THR A 34 -4.94 26.81 -4.62
N PRO A 35 -4.47 27.82 -5.38
CA PRO A 35 -4.03 27.62 -6.77
C PRO A 35 -2.83 26.67 -6.88
N ASN A 36 -1.82 26.81 -6.01
CA ASN A 36 -0.62 25.97 -6.04
C ASN A 36 -0.92 24.51 -5.66
N ILE A 37 -1.78 24.27 -4.67
CA ILE A 37 -2.23 22.91 -4.35
C ILE A 37 -2.98 22.31 -5.54
N THR A 38 -3.77 23.12 -6.25
CA THR A 38 -4.55 22.65 -7.41
C THR A 38 -3.64 22.22 -8.56
N THR A 39 -2.62 23.00 -8.91
CA THR A 39 -1.67 22.62 -9.97
C THR A 39 -0.81 21.43 -9.58
N LEU A 40 -0.38 21.35 -8.32
CA LEU A 40 0.33 20.19 -7.78
C LEU A 40 -0.53 18.91 -7.89
N VAL A 41 -1.78 18.96 -7.44
CA VAL A 41 -2.71 17.82 -7.52
C VAL A 41 -2.99 17.47 -8.98
N ALA A 42 -3.21 18.45 -9.85
CA ALA A 42 -3.44 18.24 -11.27
C ALA A 42 -2.24 17.56 -11.95
N SER A 43 -1.01 18.04 -11.72
CA SER A 43 0.21 17.42 -12.22
C SER A 43 0.33 15.97 -11.75
N HIS A 44 0.08 15.72 -10.46
CA HIS A 44 0.07 14.37 -9.89
C HIS A 44 -0.93 13.43 -10.55
N LEU A 45 -2.14 13.92 -10.80
CA LEU A 45 -3.19 13.14 -11.44
C LEU A 45 -2.83 12.85 -12.89
N VAL A 46 -2.41 13.86 -13.67
CA VAL A 46 -2.02 13.69 -15.08
C VAL A 46 -0.88 12.69 -15.23
N VAL A 47 0.20 12.85 -14.44
CA VAL A 47 1.34 11.92 -14.42
C VAL A 47 0.89 10.52 -14.00
N GLY A 48 0.10 10.43 -12.93
CA GLY A 48 -0.34 9.15 -12.36
C GLY A 48 -1.24 8.36 -13.30
N ILE A 49 -2.13 9.06 -13.99
CA ILE A 49 -2.95 8.53 -15.08
C ILE A 49 -2.00 8.04 -16.17
N LEU A 50 -1.16 8.91 -16.76
CA LEU A 50 -0.26 8.58 -17.87
C LEU A 50 0.64 7.36 -17.58
N LEU A 51 1.20 7.25 -16.38
CA LEU A 51 2.06 6.14 -15.95
C LEU A 51 1.32 4.90 -15.46
N SER A 52 -0.01 4.95 -15.29
CA SER A 52 -0.82 3.86 -14.71
C SER A 52 -0.53 2.48 -15.33
N PRO A 53 -0.43 2.29 -16.66
CA PRO A 53 -0.15 0.98 -17.27
C PRO A 53 1.22 0.44 -16.89
N LEU A 54 2.21 1.34 -16.82
CA LEU A 54 3.57 0.97 -16.44
C LEU A 54 3.61 0.55 -14.97
N GLU A 55 2.82 1.18 -14.11
CA GLU A 55 2.67 0.75 -12.72
C GLU A 55 2.03 -0.64 -12.62
N ILE A 56 1.00 -0.94 -13.42
CA ILE A 56 0.37 -2.26 -13.45
C ILE A 56 1.37 -3.32 -13.92
N VAL A 57 2.06 -3.08 -15.03
CA VAL A 57 3.12 -3.98 -15.56
C VAL A 57 4.17 -4.25 -14.50
N ARG A 58 4.68 -3.20 -13.85
CA ARG A 58 5.65 -3.33 -12.75
C ARG A 58 5.11 -4.21 -11.64
N THR A 59 3.87 -3.99 -11.19
CA THR A 59 3.29 -4.80 -10.11
C THR A 59 3.14 -6.27 -10.50
N ARG A 60 2.71 -6.56 -11.72
CA ARG A 60 2.56 -7.95 -12.20
C ARG A 60 3.89 -8.66 -12.36
N LEU A 61 4.93 -7.95 -12.83
CA LEU A 61 6.29 -8.48 -12.91
C LEU A 61 6.92 -8.75 -11.54
N VAL A 62 6.58 -7.97 -10.51
CA VAL A 62 7.04 -8.24 -9.13
C VAL A 62 6.31 -9.43 -8.51
N VAL A 63 5.04 -9.64 -8.86
CA VAL A 63 4.18 -10.67 -8.26
C VAL A 63 4.29 -12.04 -8.94
N GLN A 64 4.70 -12.09 -10.21
CA GLN A 64 4.87 -13.36 -10.93
C GLN A 64 5.94 -14.25 -10.29
N SER A 65 5.87 -15.55 -10.58
CA SER A 65 6.88 -16.52 -10.15
C SER A 65 8.28 -16.18 -10.67
N ALA A 66 9.28 -16.29 -9.81
CA ALA A 66 10.69 -16.17 -10.18
C ALA A 66 11.19 -17.36 -11.02
N SER A 67 10.43 -18.46 -11.08
CA SER A 67 10.80 -19.62 -11.88
C SER A 67 10.57 -19.35 -13.37
N PRO A 68 11.62 -19.46 -14.23
CA PRO A 68 11.49 -19.19 -15.67
C PRO A 68 10.54 -20.16 -16.38
N LEU A 69 10.35 -21.37 -15.84
CA LEU A 69 9.42 -22.39 -16.35
C LEU A 69 7.94 -22.05 -16.09
N CYS A 70 7.66 -21.16 -15.13
CA CYS A 70 6.30 -20.73 -14.74
C CYS A 70 6.09 -19.22 -14.94
N SER A 71 7.01 -18.53 -15.62
CA SER A 71 6.93 -17.09 -15.82
C SER A 71 6.05 -16.76 -17.02
N LYS A 72 4.92 -16.07 -16.76
CA LYS A 72 4.01 -15.61 -17.82
C LYS A 72 4.62 -14.46 -18.64
N TYR A 73 5.45 -13.62 -18.02
CA TYR A 73 6.01 -12.44 -18.67
C TYR A 73 7.54 -12.46 -18.68
N LYS A 74 8.13 -12.49 -19.89
CA LYS A 74 9.59 -12.49 -20.11
C LYS A 74 10.24 -11.12 -19.86
N GLY A 75 9.46 -10.04 -19.88
CA GLY A 75 9.94 -8.67 -19.68
C GLY A 75 8.80 -7.65 -19.72
N PRO A 76 9.10 -6.35 -19.49
CA PRO A 76 8.09 -5.29 -19.39
C PRO A 76 7.36 -5.03 -20.71
N PHE A 77 8.06 -5.02 -21.85
CA PHE A 77 7.42 -4.83 -23.15
C PHE A 77 6.54 -6.03 -23.55
N HIS A 78 7.01 -7.24 -23.26
CA HIS A 78 6.22 -8.46 -23.47
C HIS A 78 4.98 -8.46 -22.58
N ALA A 79 5.12 -8.11 -21.29
CA ALA A 79 4.01 -7.99 -20.36
C ALA A 79 2.95 -7.00 -20.87
N LEU A 80 3.38 -5.82 -21.30
CA LEU A 80 2.50 -4.77 -21.81
C LEU A 80 1.75 -5.22 -23.09
N ARG A 81 2.45 -5.85 -24.04
CA ARG A 81 1.82 -6.38 -25.26
C ARG A 81 0.81 -7.49 -24.96
N THR A 82 1.17 -8.44 -24.10
CA THR A 82 0.29 -9.54 -23.68
C THR A 82 -0.94 -8.99 -22.95
N MET A 83 -0.76 -8.04 -22.04
CA MET A 83 -1.87 -7.40 -21.32
C MET A 83 -2.84 -6.70 -22.28
N PHE A 84 -2.35 -5.93 -23.24
CA PHE A 84 -3.22 -5.28 -24.22
C PHE A 84 -3.95 -6.28 -25.11
N SER A 85 -3.32 -7.41 -25.44
CA SER A 85 -3.98 -8.45 -26.25
C SER A 85 -5.03 -9.25 -25.45
N GLU A 86 -4.79 -9.54 -24.18
CA GLU A 86 -5.65 -10.41 -23.35
C GLU A 86 -6.80 -9.66 -22.65
N GLU A 87 -6.62 -8.38 -22.33
CA GLU A 87 -7.53 -7.61 -21.45
C GLU A 87 -8.42 -6.61 -22.18
N GLY A 88 -8.48 -6.67 -23.52
CA GLY A 88 -9.32 -5.77 -24.32
C GLY A 88 -8.67 -4.41 -24.58
N GLY A 89 -7.35 -4.40 -24.81
CA GLY A 89 -6.60 -3.21 -25.21
C GLY A 89 -6.37 -2.20 -24.09
N ILE A 90 -6.10 -0.96 -24.50
CA ILE A 90 -5.75 0.14 -23.60
C ILE A 90 -6.93 0.46 -22.67
N GLN A 91 -8.16 0.48 -23.20
CA GLN A 91 -9.34 0.79 -22.40
C GLN A 91 -9.62 -0.26 -21.31
N GLY A 92 -9.39 -1.54 -21.59
CA GLY A 92 -9.56 -2.60 -20.61
C GLY A 92 -8.56 -2.52 -19.44
N VAL A 93 -7.29 -2.23 -19.73
CA VAL A 93 -6.24 -2.09 -18.72
C VAL A 93 -6.40 -0.80 -17.90
N TYR A 94 -6.78 0.30 -18.57
CA TYR A 94 -6.75 1.66 -18.02
C TYR A 94 -8.08 2.10 -17.42
N LEU A 95 -9.18 1.90 -18.14
CA LEU A 95 -10.47 2.55 -17.88
C LEU A 95 -11.42 1.70 -17.04
N SER A 96 -11.20 0.38 -16.92
CA SER A 96 -12.21 -0.52 -16.35
C SER A 96 -12.26 -0.45 -14.81
N LYS A 97 -11.23 -0.92 -14.13
CA LYS A 97 -11.23 -1.13 -12.67
C LYS A 97 -10.16 -0.32 -11.97
N ASN A 98 -9.07 0.00 -12.67
CA ASN A 98 -7.86 0.60 -12.09
C ASN A 98 -7.89 2.13 -12.05
N LEU A 99 -8.78 2.78 -12.81
CA LEU A 99 -8.83 4.24 -12.90
C LEU A 99 -9.17 4.89 -11.55
N VAL A 100 -10.28 4.48 -10.93
CA VAL A 100 -10.75 5.05 -9.66
C VAL A 100 -9.70 4.94 -8.53
N PRO A 101 -9.09 3.77 -8.24
CA PRO A 101 -8.09 3.69 -7.19
C PRO A 101 -6.78 4.43 -7.55
N THR A 102 -6.47 4.56 -8.84
CA THR A 102 -5.33 5.37 -9.31
C THR A 102 -5.59 6.86 -9.05
N LEU A 103 -6.77 7.37 -9.42
CA LEU A 103 -7.17 8.75 -9.17
C LEU A 103 -7.18 9.07 -7.67
N LEU A 104 -7.80 8.22 -6.85
CA LEU A 104 -7.81 8.41 -5.40
C LEU A 104 -6.39 8.42 -4.82
N TYR A 105 -5.54 7.48 -5.24
CA TYR A 105 -4.17 7.40 -4.73
C TYR A 105 -3.37 8.65 -5.11
N HIS A 106 -3.37 9.02 -6.39
CA HIS A 106 -2.59 10.16 -6.87
C HIS A 106 -3.18 11.51 -6.45
N GLY A 107 -4.46 11.61 -6.14
CA GLY A 107 -5.08 12.81 -5.57
C GLY A 107 -4.82 12.97 -4.07
N ILE A 108 -4.90 11.89 -3.28
CA ILE A 108 -4.68 11.94 -1.83
C ILE A 108 -3.19 12.11 -1.49
N THR A 109 -2.28 11.52 -2.28
CA THR A 109 -0.82 11.63 -2.04
C THR A 109 -0.34 13.08 -1.87
N PRO A 110 -0.51 13.98 -2.86
CA PRO A 110 0.00 15.35 -2.78
C PRO A 110 -0.68 16.15 -1.67
N LEU A 111 -2.00 15.96 -1.46
CA LEU A 111 -2.73 16.63 -0.39
C LEU A 111 -2.15 16.28 0.98
N LEU A 112 -1.83 15.00 1.18
CA LEU A 112 -1.26 14.55 2.42
C LEU A 112 0.18 15.07 2.61
N SER A 113 0.99 15.07 1.55
CA SER A 113 2.34 15.66 1.58
C SER A 113 2.32 17.16 1.89
N CYS A 114 1.35 17.93 1.41
CA CYS A 114 1.20 19.35 1.73
C CYS A 114 0.63 19.58 3.13
N SER A 115 -0.22 18.68 3.62
CA SER A 115 -0.88 18.84 4.91
C SER A 115 0.11 18.87 6.08
N ALA A 116 1.17 18.05 6.05
CA ALA A 116 2.15 17.95 7.12
C ALA A 116 2.86 19.29 7.42
N PRO A 117 3.56 19.94 6.47
CA PRO A 117 4.22 21.22 6.73
C PRO A 117 3.22 22.33 7.07
N LEU A 118 2.04 22.37 6.41
CA LEU A 118 1.03 23.39 6.67
C LEU A 118 0.43 23.31 8.07
N ILE A 119 0.20 22.11 8.59
CA ILE A 119 -0.32 21.90 9.95
C ILE A 119 0.74 22.32 10.97
N ILE A 120 1.99 21.88 10.80
CA ILE A 120 3.10 22.23 11.70
C ILE A 120 3.28 23.74 11.78
N ALA A 121 3.31 24.38 10.62
CA ALA A 121 3.42 25.81 10.49
C ALA A 121 2.26 26.61 11.12
N ARG A 122 1.03 26.28 10.73
CA ARG A 122 -0.14 27.13 10.99
C ARG A 122 -0.78 26.88 12.34
N THR A 123 -0.69 25.65 12.85
CA THR A 123 -1.36 25.27 14.10
C THR A 123 -0.38 25.14 15.26
N LEU A 124 0.82 24.61 15.00
CA LEU A 124 1.78 24.36 16.06
C LEU A 124 2.76 25.53 16.22
N GLY A 125 3.07 26.28 15.15
CA GLY A 125 3.97 27.45 15.23
C GLY A 125 5.38 27.09 15.72
N ILE A 126 5.76 25.81 15.63
CA ILE A 126 7.03 25.29 16.12
C ILE A 126 8.08 25.52 15.05
N SER A 127 9.08 26.35 15.34
CA SER A 127 10.28 26.44 14.52
C SER A 127 11.23 25.28 14.85
N ALA A 128 11.79 24.65 13.82
CA ALA A 128 12.82 23.63 13.97
C ALA A 128 14.08 24.17 14.69
N VAL A 129 14.26 25.49 14.70
CA VAL A 129 15.36 26.19 15.38
C VAL A 129 15.14 26.21 16.90
N ASP A 130 13.91 26.41 17.36
CA ASP A 130 13.61 26.57 18.78
C ASP A 130 13.54 25.21 19.52
N SER A 131 13.00 24.19 18.86
CA SER A 131 12.89 22.84 19.42
C SER A 131 12.90 21.74 18.35
N PRO A 132 14.09 21.24 17.95
CA PRO A 132 14.21 20.27 16.85
C PRO A 132 13.52 18.94 17.16
N VAL A 133 13.52 18.50 18.42
CA VAL A 133 12.88 17.26 18.84
C VAL A 133 11.35 17.35 18.75
N LEU A 134 10.77 18.49 19.13
CA LEU A 134 9.32 18.69 19.09
C LEU A 134 8.82 18.80 17.65
N TYR A 135 9.56 19.51 16.79
CA TYR A 135 9.31 19.56 15.36
C TYR A 135 9.34 18.14 14.75
N GLY A 136 10.38 17.36 15.04
CA GLY A 136 10.49 15.98 14.57
C GLY A 136 9.35 15.08 15.07
N ALA A 137 8.88 15.28 16.31
CA ALA A 137 7.78 14.50 16.88
C ALA A 137 6.44 14.82 16.19
N ALA A 138 6.20 16.10 15.89
CA ALA A 138 5.01 16.53 15.14
C ALA A 138 5.04 16.01 13.70
N GLU A 139 6.19 16.09 13.02
CA GLU A 139 6.40 15.54 11.68
C GLU A 139 6.16 14.02 11.66
N PHE A 140 6.69 13.29 12.66
CA PHE A 140 6.44 11.86 12.82
C PHE A 140 4.96 11.54 13.02
N ALA A 141 4.25 12.27 13.89
CA ALA A 141 2.83 12.06 14.15
C ALA A 141 1.97 12.30 12.89
N LEU A 142 2.24 13.37 12.14
CA LEU A 142 1.52 13.67 10.90
C LEU A 142 1.85 12.67 9.80
N SER A 143 3.12 12.26 9.68
CA SER A 143 3.54 11.25 8.71
C SER A 143 2.93 9.89 8.99
N THR A 144 2.84 9.48 10.26
CA THR A 144 2.19 8.22 10.66
C THR A 144 0.68 8.24 10.45
N LEU A 145 0.02 9.37 10.71
CA LEU A 145 -1.40 9.56 10.39
C LEU A 145 -1.64 9.48 8.87
N GLY A 146 -0.76 10.10 8.08
CA GLY A 146 -0.82 10.02 6.64
C GLY A 146 -0.63 8.59 6.11
N LEU A 147 0.29 7.84 6.71
CA LEU A 147 0.51 6.43 6.42
C LEU A 147 -0.75 5.59 6.67
N LEU A 148 -1.43 5.86 7.79
CA LEU A 148 -2.67 5.17 8.19
C LEU A 148 -3.79 5.38 7.16
N MET A 149 -3.84 6.57 6.55
CA MET A 149 -4.80 6.88 5.48
C MET A 149 -4.41 6.27 4.14
N MET A 150 -3.11 6.20 3.84
CA MET A 150 -2.66 5.84 2.50
C MET A 150 -2.51 4.33 2.27
N LEU A 151 -2.08 3.59 3.29
CA LEU A 151 -1.92 2.13 3.22
C LEU A 151 -3.13 1.34 2.77
N PRO A 152 -4.37 1.61 3.27
CA PRO A 152 -5.51 0.84 2.82
C PRO A 152 -5.76 1.03 1.34
N LEU A 153 -5.62 2.26 0.85
CA LEU A 153 -5.77 2.60 -0.55
C LEU A 153 -4.68 1.97 -1.42
N GLU A 154 -3.44 1.99 -0.95
CA GLU A 154 -2.32 1.33 -1.63
C GLU A 154 -2.56 -0.18 -1.73
N THR A 155 -2.96 -0.82 -0.63
CA THR A 155 -3.23 -2.27 -0.61
C THR A 155 -4.32 -2.64 -1.60
N ILE A 156 -5.45 -1.92 -1.60
CA ILE A 156 -6.56 -2.19 -2.53
C ILE A 156 -6.11 -2.00 -3.98
N ARG A 157 -5.40 -0.90 -4.28
CA ARG A 157 -4.88 -0.60 -5.62
C ARG A 157 -3.95 -1.72 -6.11
N LYS A 158 -2.98 -2.14 -5.29
CA LYS A 158 -2.05 -3.23 -5.66
C LYS A 158 -2.78 -4.55 -5.87
N ARG A 159 -3.78 -4.87 -5.06
CA ARG A 159 -4.60 -6.09 -5.21
C ARG A 159 -5.41 -6.09 -6.50
N LEU A 160 -5.90 -4.92 -6.91
CA LEU A 160 -6.63 -4.77 -8.17
C LEU A 160 -5.71 -4.89 -9.38
N HIS A 161 -4.51 -4.30 -9.33
CA HIS A 161 -3.50 -4.41 -10.39
C HIS A 161 -3.02 -5.85 -10.64
N CYS A 162 -3.04 -6.70 -9.61
CA CYS A 162 -2.64 -8.11 -9.70
C CYS A 162 -3.70 -8.99 -10.38
N GLN A 163 -4.91 -8.49 -10.64
CA GLN A 163 -5.91 -9.28 -11.35
C GLN A 163 -5.53 -9.41 -12.80
N VAL A 164 -5.56 -10.65 -13.28
CA VAL A 164 -5.40 -10.99 -14.69
C VAL A 164 -6.75 -11.48 -15.20
N SER A 165 -7.11 -11.14 -16.43
CA SER A 165 -8.31 -11.65 -17.07
C SER A 165 -8.27 -13.18 -17.14
N SER A 166 -9.40 -13.84 -16.85
CA SER A 166 -9.51 -15.32 -16.78
C SER A 166 -9.43 -16.00 -18.15
N ASN A 167 -9.31 -15.25 -19.24
CA ASN A 167 -9.33 -15.78 -20.61
C ASN A 167 -7.97 -16.31 -21.11
N GLY A 168 -6.91 -16.27 -20.30
CA GLY A 168 -5.56 -16.71 -20.70
C GLY A 168 -4.95 -17.76 -19.75
N ASP A 169 -3.73 -18.20 -20.08
CA ASP A 169 -2.96 -19.16 -19.29
C ASP A 169 -2.89 -18.79 -17.81
N SER A 170 -2.98 -19.83 -16.96
CA SER A 170 -3.00 -19.73 -15.49
C SER A 170 -1.78 -18.95 -14.98
N PHE A 171 -2.00 -17.71 -14.56
CA PHE A 171 -0.97 -16.85 -13.98
C PHE A 171 -0.59 -17.36 -12.59
N LYS A 172 0.52 -18.11 -12.51
CA LYS A 172 1.10 -18.55 -11.23
C LYS A 172 1.87 -17.40 -10.58
N SER A 173 1.21 -16.73 -9.65
CA SER A 173 1.83 -15.71 -8.80
C SER A 173 2.60 -16.36 -7.63
N THR A 174 3.74 -15.77 -7.27
CA THR A 174 4.50 -16.16 -6.06
C THR A 174 3.69 -15.91 -4.79
N VAL A 175 2.82 -14.91 -4.83
CA VAL A 175 1.91 -14.54 -3.74
C VAL A 175 0.55 -15.19 -3.98
N ALA A 176 -0.05 -15.76 -2.93
CA ALA A 176 -1.41 -16.28 -3.01
C ALA A 176 -2.39 -15.17 -3.40
N LEU A 177 -2.87 -15.22 -4.66
CA LEU A 177 -3.93 -14.37 -5.15
C LEU A 177 -5.27 -15.09 -5.04
N ARG A 178 -6.33 -14.31 -4.90
CA ARG A 178 -7.70 -14.82 -4.86
C ARG A 178 -8.11 -15.34 -6.24
N PRO A 179 -8.78 -16.50 -6.34
CA PRO A 179 -9.18 -17.07 -7.63
C PRO A 179 -10.32 -16.28 -8.30
N VAL A 180 -11.11 -15.53 -7.54
CA VAL A 180 -12.25 -14.75 -8.06
C VAL A 180 -11.90 -13.26 -8.08
N PRO A 181 -12.04 -12.58 -9.24
CA PRO A 181 -11.70 -11.17 -9.37
C PRO A 181 -12.63 -10.28 -8.52
N TYR A 182 -12.10 -9.15 -8.06
CA TYR A 182 -12.86 -8.08 -7.42
C TYR A 182 -13.65 -7.30 -8.48
N ARG A 183 -14.88 -6.91 -8.13
CA ARG A 183 -15.73 -6.09 -8.99
C ARG A 183 -15.43 -4.59 -8.88
N GLY A 184 -14.85 -4.16 -7.74
CA GLY A 184 -14.50 -2.76 -7.49
C GLY A 184 -13.78 -2.59 -6.15
N ILE A 185 -13.55 -1.33 -5.76
CA ILE A 185 -12.81 -0.97 -4.53
C ILE A 185 -13.53 -1.47 -3.28
N LEU A 186 -14.83 -1.17 -3.14
CA LEU A 186 -15.60 -1.56 -1.95
C LEU A 186 -15.72 -3.08 -1.80
N ASP A 187 -15.90 -3.79 -2.92
CA ASP A 187 -15.90 -5.25 -2.96
C ASP A 187 -14.53 -5.82 -2.55
N ALA A 188 -13.44 -5.19 -3.00
CA ALA A 188 -12.09 -5.55 -2.57
C ALA A 188 -11.88 -5.31 -1.06
N VAL A 189 -12.30 -4.16 -0.52
CA VAL A 189 -12.21 -3.85 0.93
C VAL A 189 -12.95 -4.92 1.73
N TYR A 190 -14.22 -5.16 1.41
CA TYR A 190 -15.06 -6.12 2.13
C TYR A 190 -14.44 -7.53 2.10
N LYS A 191 -14.01 -7.99 0.93
CA LYS A 191 -13.43 -9.33 0.77
C LYS A 191 -12.06 -9.46 1.44
N ILE A 192 -11.19 -8.46 1.35
CA ILE A 192 -9.90 -8.46 2.03
C ILE A 192 -10.11 -8.53 3.55
N MET A 193 -10.99 -7.68 4.08
CA MET A 193 -11.28 -7.65 5.52
C MET A 193 -11.89 -8.97 6.02
N LYS A 194 -12.70 -9.64 5.18
CA LYS A 194 -13.31 -10.94 5.50
C LYS A 194 -12.33 -12.12 5.39
N GLU A 195 -11.55 -12.17 4.32
CA GLU A 195 -10.69 -13.31 3.98
C GLU A 195 -9.34 -13.26 4.71
N GLU A 196 -8.74 -12.07 4.85
CA GLU A 196 -7.42 -11.90 5.50
C GLU A 196 -7.53 -11.55 6.98
N GLY A 197 -8.68 -11.01 7.40
CA GLY A 197 -8.93 -10.67 8.79
C GLY A 197 -9.20 -11.88 9.70
N THR A 198 -9.56 -13.01 9.11
CA THR A 198 -9.81 -14.24 9.87
C THR A 198 -8.49 -14.94 10.15
N ARG A 199 -7.93 -14.71 11.35
CA ARG A 199 -6.69 -15.35 11.85
C ARG A 199 -6.83 -16.86 12.06
N ASN A 200 -7.18 -17.64 11.05
CA ASN A 200 -7.31 -19.09 11.17
C ASN A 200 -6.87 -19.83 9.90
N LYS A 201 -5.62 -20.32 9.92
CA LYS A 201 -5.22 -21.59 9.28
C LYS A 201 -3.90 -22.18 9.80
N SER A 202 -3.14 -21.49 10.65
CA SER A 202 -1.96 -22.09 11.33
C SER A 202 -2.36 -23.19 12.35
N SER A 203 -3.55 -23.08 12.95
CA SER A 203 -4.07 -24.08 13.91
C SER A 203 -4.44 -25.42 13.24
N ALA A 204 -5.00 -25.39 12.02
CA ALA A 204 -5.44 -26.62 11.34
C ALA A 204 -4.28 -27.53 10.92
N GLN A 205 -3.17 -26.94 10.47
CA GLN A 205 -1.97 -27.69 10.09
C GLN A 205 -1.20 -28.21 11.32
N LYS A 206 -1.09 -27.41 12.39
CA LYS A 206 -0.58 -27.90 13.69
C LYS A 206 -1.46 -29.01 14.28
N ARG A 207 -2.78 -28.99 14.04
CA ARG A 207 -3.73 -30.02 14.50
C ARG A 207 -3.62 -31.31 13.70
N LEU A 208 -3.39 -31.25 12.38
CA LEU A 208 -3.11 -32.43 11.55
C LEU A 208 -1.76 -33.05 11.88
N LEU A 209 -0.72 -32.24 12.10
CA LEU A 209 0.61 -32.70 12.53
C LEU A 209 0.56 -33.34 13.93
N ARG A 210 -0.17 -32.75 14.89
CA ARG A 210 -0.42 -33.37 16.20
C ARG A 210 -1.23 -34.66 16.12
N LYS A 211 -2.23 -34.74 15.23
CA LYS A 211 -3.05 -35.96 15.05
C LYS A 211 -2.25 -37.10 14.41
N LYS A 212 -1.32 -36.77 13.50
CA LYS A 212 -0.38 -37.75 12.91
C LYS A 212 0.67 -38.22 13.91
N ALA A 213 1.19 -37.32 14.76
CA ALA A 213 2.09 -37.70 15.86
C ALA A 213 1.42 -38.63 16.88
N LYS A 214 0.13 -38.41 17.18
CA LYS A 214 -0.64 -39.26 18.11
C LYS A 214 -0.99 -40.64 17.57
N PHE A 215 -1.05 -40.82 16.24
CA PHE A 215 -1.33 -42.11 15.59
C PHE A 215 -0.07 -42.97 15.43
N SER A 216 1.11 -42.38 15.61
CA SER A 216 2.40 -43.09 15.55
C SER A 216 2.87 -43.60 16.91
N ASP A 217 2.18 -43.23 17.99
CA ASP A 217 2.55 -43.51 19.38
C ASP A 217 1.56 -44.48 20.07
N SER A 218 0.57 -44.99 19.32
CA SER A 218 -0.39 -45.99 19.80
C SER A 218 -0.11 -47.34 19.16
N ASP A 219 1.02 -47.93 19.52
CA ASP A 219 1.25 -49.37 19.41
C ASP A 219 1.64 -49.89 20.80
N ALA A 220 0.66 -49.92 21.71
CA ALA A 220 0.67 -50.73 22.92
C ALA A 220 -0.70 -50.66 23.63
N THR A 221 -1.31 -51.83 23.78
CA THR A 221 -2.35 -52.26 24.74
C THR A 221 -3.81 -51.79 24.57
N ASP A 222 -4.65 -52.82 24.35
CA ASP A 222 -6.11 -52.87 24.42
C ASP A 222 -6.67 -52.43 25.78
N THR A 223 -7.75 -51.66 25.76
CA THR A 223 -8.97 -51.93 26.56
C THR A 223 -10.12 -51.04 26.08
N ASP A 224 -11.22 -51.68 25.70
CA ASP A 224 -12.52 -51.06 25.45
C ASP A 224 -13.06 -50.42 26.74
N GLU A 225 -13.61 -49.21 26.63
CA GLU A 225 -14.77 -48.64 27.35
C GLU A 225 -14.81 -47.11 27.08
N ASP A 226 -16.00 -46.54 27.03
CA ASP A 226 -16.35 -45.11 26.89
C ASP A 226 -16.38 -44.43 25.50
N LEU A 227 -17.50 -44.71 24.81
CA LEU A 227 -18.56 -43.73 24.52
C LEU A 227 -18.19 -42.48 23.69
N PHE A 228 -18.38 -42.59 22.37
CA PHE A 228 -18.58 -41.52 21.38
C PHE A 228 -18.31 -40.07 21.85
N PRO A 229 -17.13 -39.47 21.56
CA PRO A 229 -16.93 -38.05 21.78
C PRO A 229 -17.74 -37.27 20.75
N ARG A 230 -18.92 -36.77 21.15
CA ARG A 230 -19.70 -35.78 20.39
C ARG A 230 -18.77 -34.63 19.99
N PRO A 231 -18.76 -34.17 18.72
CA PRO A 231 -17.95 -33.03 18.34
C PRO A 231 -18.44 -31.81 19.13
N LYS A 232 -17.64 -31.33 20.09
CA LYS A 232 -17.82 -30.00 20.67
C LYS A 232 -17.72 -29.02 19.50
N GLN A 233 -18.86 -28.51 19.04
CA GLN A 233 -18.93 -27.31 18.22
C GLN A 233 -18.20 -26.23 18.99
N THR A 234 -16.94 -25.99 18.63
CA THR A 234 -16.24 -24.79 19.05
C THR A 234 -17.02 -23.66 18.42
N ARG A 235 -17.83 -22.99 19.24
CA ARG A 235 -18.50 -21.74 18.88
C ARG A 235 -17.46 -20.88 18.15
N SER A 236 -17.80 -20.51 16.92
CA SER A 236 -17.10 -19.50 16.15
C SER A 236 -16.95 -18.29 17.07
N VAL A 237 -15.78 -18.15 17.69
CA VAL A 237 -15.43 -16.96 18.46
C VAL A 237 -15.46 -15.85 17.43
N THR A 238 -16.42 -14.95 17.62
CA THR A 238 -16.75 -13.78 16.80
C THR A 238 -15.53 -13.36 16.00
N SER A 239 -15.55 -13.66 14.70
CA SER A 239 -14.49 -13.29 13.78
C SER A 239 -14.36 -11.78 13.84
N ALA A 240 -13.40 -11.29 14.63
CA ALA A 240 -13.03 -9.89 14.59
C ALA A 240 -12.71 -9.61 13.12
N TRP A 241 -13.51 -8.74 12.49
CA TRP A 241 -13.23 -8.24 11.15
C TRP A 241 -11.81 -7.68 11.16
N GLY A 242 -10.88 -8.45 10.62
CA GLY A 242 -9.48 -8.14 10.76
C GLY A 242 -9.07 -7.15 9.69
N ILE A 243 -8.94 -5.90 10.10
CA ILE A 243 -8.42 -4.78 9.30
C ILE A 243 -6.93 -5.00 8.94
N HIS A 244 -6.25 -5.95 9.61
CA HIS A 244 -4.82 -6.21 9.46
C HIS A 244 -4.38 -6.50 8.01
N GLY A 245 -5.20 -7.16 7.19
CA GLY A 245 -4.88 -7.40 5.77
C GLY A 245 -4.70 -6.11 4.96
N LEU A 246 -5.38 -5.04 5.35
CA LEU A 246 -5.34 -3.73 4.70
C LEU A 246 -4.11 -2.89 5.09
N TYR A 247 -3.47 -3.22 6.21
CA TYR A 247 -2.31 -2.52 6.78
C TYR A 247 -1.02 -3.35 6.68
N ARG A 248 -0.96 -4.27 5.71
CA ARG A 248 0.21 -5.11 5.52
C ARG A 248 1.41 -4.26 5.10
N GLY A 249 2.47 -4.25 5.91
CA GLY A 249 3.65 -3.40 5.71
C GLY A 249 3.66 -2.11 6.55
N PHE A 250 2.60 -1.85 7.33
CA PHE A 250 2.54 -0.71 8.27
C PHE A 250 3.74 -0.67 9.21
N THR A 251 4.12 -1.80 9.80
CA THR A 251 5.23 -1.86 10.77
C THR A 251 6.57 -1.50 10.14
N MET A 252 6.81 -1.91 8.89
CA MET A 252 8.04 -1.60 8.16
C MET A 252 8.13 -0.10 7.86
N GLN A 253 7.03 0.50 7.42
CA GLN A 253 6.99 1.93 7.11
C GLN A 253 7.00 2.80 8.38
N LEU A 254 6.32 2.36 9.44
CA LEU A 254 6.36 3.01 10.76
C LEU A 254 7.79 3.01 11.32
N ALA A 255 8.50 1.88 11.24
CA ALA A 255 9.88 1.79 11.65
C ALA A 255 10.78 2.74 10.84
N ALA A 256 10.57 2.86 9.53
CA ALA A 256 11.32 3.82 8.70
C ALA A 256 11.08 5.27 9.14
N ASN A 257 9.82 5.67 9.37
CA ASN A 257 9.51 7.01 9.88
C ASN A 257 10.09 7.25 11.28
N ALA A 258 10.08 6.22 12.13
CA ALA A 258 10.67 6.31 13.47
C ALA A 258 12.20 6.49 13.40
N MET A 259 12.86 5.84 12.45
CA MET A 259 14.30 6.04 12.22
C MET A 259 14.62 7.46 11.76
N VAL A 260 13.80 8.04 10.87
CA VAL A 260 13.96 9.44 10.46
C VAL A 260 13.78 10.39 11.64
N PHE A 261 12.78 10.14 12.49
CA PHE A 261 12.59 10.90 13.72
C PHE A 261 13.79 10.81 14.67
N VAL A 262 14.30 9.60 14.91
CA VAL A 262 15.49 9.40 15.77
C VAL A 262 16.69 10.15 15.20
N PHE A 263 16.89 10.11 13.88
CA PHE A 263 17.97 10.84 13.22
C PHE A 263 17.83 12.36 13.41
N HIS A 264 16.63 12.92 13.22
CA HIS A 264 16.37 14.34 13.48
C HIS A 264 16.56 14.70 14.96
N ALA A 265 16.14 13.83 15.88
CA ALA A 265 16.33 14.05 17.31
C ALA A 265 17.81 14.05 17.69
N MET A 266 18.61 13.11 17.17
CA MET A 266 20.05 13.02 17.43
C MET A 266 20.80 14.25 16.88
N ASN A 267 20.56 14.62 15.63
CA ASN A 267 21.21 15.78 15.01
C ASN A 267 20.78 17.10 15.68
N GLY A 268 19.53 17.18 16.14
CA GLY A 268 19.04 18.34 16.90
C GLY A 268 19.68 18.50 18.28
N ILE A 269 20.10 17.40 18.92
CA ILE A 269 20.80 17.41 20.21
C ILE A 269 22.27 17.81 20.02
N GLU A 270 22.92 17.34 18.94
CA GLU A 270 24.31 17.71 18.62
C GLU A 270 24.44 19.20 18.34
N GLY A 271 23.53 19.81 17.58
CA GLY A 271 23.55 21.26 17.29
C GLY A 271 23.47 22.16 18.54
N ASN A 272 22.85 21.69 19.62
CA ASN A 272 22.73 22.44 20.87
C ASN A 272 23.97 22.29 21.79
N SER A 273 24.85 21.33 21.52
CA SER A 273 26.06 21.06 22.31
C SER A 273 27.31 21.79 21.79
N ILE A 274 27.25 22.39 20.59
CA ILE A 274 28.35 23.15 19.97
C ILE A 274 28.17 24.67 20.18
N ALA A 275 27.14 25.08 20.94
CA ALA A 275 26.81 26.47 21.23
C ALA A 275 27.26 26.92 22.65
N PHE A 276 28.29 26.29 23.22
CA PHE A 276 28.93 26.69 24.48
C PHE A 276 30.39 27.07 24.27
#